data_AF-A0AAP3XTF8-F1
#
_entry.id   AF-A0AAP3XTF8-F1
#
_cell.length_a   1.000
_cell.length_b   1.000
_cell.length_c   1.000
_cell.angle_alpha   90.00
_cell.angle_beta   90.00
_cell.angle_gamma   90.00
#
_symmetry.space_group_name_H-M   'P 1'
#
loop_
_entity.id
_entity.type
_entity.pdbx_description
1 polymer ?
#
loop_
_entity_poly.entity_id
_entity_poly.type
_entity_poly.pdbx_seq_one_letter_code
_entity_poly.pdbx_strand_id
1 'polypeptide(L)'
;MALYQISVTLHLLAAMLWLGHMFVWSLITGPALKRVEPPQTAELLRERSVFMGAFGWPALALLIPTGLYQLAARGITLGDIASLSFLELPDGPVLAAKLLLVLWMVVYQAVWAHHRAPVAVYVNMAAALLILAASVVVVRGWE
;
A
#
# COMPACT_ATOMS: atom_id res chain seq x y z
N MET A 1 -1.06 8.72 24.18
CA MET A 1 0.29 8.24 23.82
C MET A 1 0.32 6.75 23.46
N ALA A 2 -0.13 5.84 24.33
CA ALA A 2 -0.14 4.40 24.03
C ALA A 2 -0.94 4.02 22.75
N LEU A 3 -2.15 4.56 22.55
CA LEU A 3 -2.98 4.26 21.38
C LEU A 3 -2.35 4.71 20.05
N TYR A 4 -1.70 5.88 20.06
CA TYR A 4 -0.98 6.38 18.88
C TYR A 4 0.20 5.48 18.50
N GLN A 5 1.01 5.07 19.48
CA GLN A 5 2.11 4.14 19.25
C GLN A 5 1.64 2.78 18.74
N ILE A 6 0.54 2.25 19.28
CA ILE A 6 -0.10 1.04 18.78
C ILE A 6 -0.54 1.23 17.32
N SER A 7 -1.20 2.33 16.99
CA SER A 7 -1.63 2.61 15.63
C SER A 7 -0.45 2.71 14.66
N VAL A 8 0.62 3.42 15.02
CA VAL A 8 1.84 3.54 14.21
C VAL A 8 2.46 2.15 14.00
N THR A 9 2.55 1.35 15.06
CA THR A 9 3.13 0.00 15.00
C THR A 9 2.31 -0.91 14.09
N LEU A 10 0.99 -0.94 14.26
CA LEU A 10 0.09 -1.70 13.39
C LEU A 10 0.15 -1.23 11.94
N HIS A 11 0.23 0.08 11.70
CA HIS A 11 0.37 0.64 10.36
C HIS A 11 1.66 0.19 9.69
N LEU A 12 2.79 0.24 10.41
CA LEU A 12 4.09 -0.20 9.88
C LEU A 12 4.13 -1.72 9.64
N LEU A 13 3.59 -2.52 10.57
CA LEU A 13 3.49 -3.97 10.38
C LEU A 13 2.62 -4.32 9.17
N ALA A 14 1.48 -3.65 9.01
CA ALA A 14 0.61 -3.82 7.86
C ALA A 14 1.30 -3.37 6.57
N ALA A 15 2.03 -2.25 6.58
CA ALA A 15 2.80 -1.78 5.43
C ALA A 15 3.89 -2.79 5.02
N MET A 16 4.64 -3.33 5.98
CA MET A 16 5.68 -4.34 5.72
C MET A 16 5.09 -5.64 5.18
N LEU A 17 3.97 -6.12 5.76
CA LEU A 17 3.26 -7.30 5.27
C LEU A 17 2.76 -7.08 3.84
N TRP A 18 2.15 -5.92 3.58
CA TRP A 18 1.62 -5.55 2.27
C TRP A 18 2.73 -5.47 1.22
N LEU A 19 3.83 -4.78 1.53
CA LEU A 19 5.00 -4.67 0.67
C LEU A 19 5.60 -6.05 0.40
N GLY A 20 5.92 -6.81 1.44
CA GLY A 20 6.53 -8.14 1.33
C GLY A 20 5.70 -9.07 0.46
N HIS A 21 4.38 -9.07 0.68
CA HIS A 21 3.43 -9.79 -0.16
C HIS A 21 3.54 -9.37 -1.64
N MET A 22 3.44 -8.08 -1.94
CA MET A 22 3.54 -7.57 -3.31
C MET A 22 4.88 -7.92 -3.97
N PHE A 23 6.00 -7.78 -3.26
CA PHE A 23 7.34 -8.09 -3.79
C PHE A 23 7.50 -9.57 -4.12
N VAL A 24 7.13 -10.46 -3.20
CA VAL A 24 7.20 -11.92 -3.42
C VAL A 24 6.34 -12.31 -4.62
N TRP A 25 5.12 -11.78 -4.70
CA TRP A 25 4.22 -12.10 -5.79
C TRP A 25 4.70 -11.62 -7.16
N SER A 26 5.20 -10.39 -7.22
CA SER A 26 5.54 -9.75 -8.48
C SER A 26 6.91 -10.17 -9.00
N LEU A 27 7.88 -10.37 -8.09
CA LEU A 27 9.27 -10.67 -8.45
C LEU A 27 9.60 -12.16 -8.42
N ILE A 28 8.93 -12.96 -7.58
CA ILE A 28 9.25 -14.38 -7.41
C ILE A 28 8.15 -15.24 -8.03
N THR A 29 6.93 -15.17 -7.49
CA THR A 29 5.84 -16.07 -7.90
C THR A 29 5.44 -15.88 -9.36
N GLY A 30 5.27 -14.63 -9.81
CA GLY A 30 4.90 -14.31 -11.19
C GLY A 30 5.88 -14.89 -12.23
N PRO A 31 7.20 -14.61 -12.12
CA PRO A 31 8.20 -15.20 -13.00
C PRO A 31 8.36 -16.72 -12.86
N ALA A 32 8.27 -17.26 -11.64
CA ALA A 32 8.39 -18.69 -11.39
C ALA A 32 7.27 -19.49 -12.08
N LEU A 33 6.02 -19.02 -11.98
CA LEU A 33 4.86 -19.67 -12.61
C LEU A 33 4.97 -19.72 -14.15
N LYS A 34 5.68 -18.78 -14.78
CA LYS A 34 5.91 -18.80 -16.24
C LYS A 34 6.85 -19.91 -16.71
N ARG A 35 7.60 -20.53 -15.79
CA ARG A 35 8.60 -21.57 -16.08
C ARG A 35 8.16 -22.97 -15.69
N VAL A 36 6.96 -23.11 -15.11
CA VAL A 36 6.44 -24.41 -14.67
C VAL A 36 5.84 -25.15 -15.86
N GLU A 37 6.34 -26.37 -16.08
CA GLU A 37 5.74 -27.34 -17.00
C GLU A 37 5.23 -28.56 -16.22
N PRO A 38 4.10 -29.17 -16.64
CA PRO A 38 3.23 -28.78 -17.74
C PRO A 38 2.35 -27.54 -17.41
N PRO A 39 1.80 -26.83 -18.41
CA PRO A 39 1.01 -25.61 -18.20
C PRO A 39 -0.19 -25.77 -17.26
N GLN A 40 -0.79 -26.97 -17.17
CA GLN A 40 -1.90 -27.21 -16.23
C GLN A 40 -1.45 -27.10 -14.77
N THR A 41 -0.22 -27.51 -14.46
CA THR A 41 0.36 -27.38 -13.11
C THR A 41 0.58 -25.91 -12.76
N ALA A 42 1.04 -25.09 -13.71
CA ALA A 42 1.21 -23.66 -13.52
C ALA A 42 -0.13 -22.97 -13.20
N GLU A 43 -1.20 -23.37 -13.88
CA GLU A 43 -2.54 -22.81 -13.66
C GLU A 43 -3.13 -23.21 -12.30
N LEU A 44 -3.01 -24.49 -11.91
CA LEU A 44 -3.41 -24.96 -10.58
C LEU A 44 -2.64 -24.24 -9.47
N LEU A 45 -1.32 -24.09 -9.62
CA LEU A 45 -0.50 -23.34 -8.68
C LEU A 45 -0.92 -21.87 -8.63
N ARG A 46 -1.26 -21.25 -9.76
CA ARG A 46 -1.76 -19.87 -9.81
C ARG A 46 -3.06 -19.71 -9.03
N GLU A 47 -4.06 -20.57 -9.26
CA GLU A 47 -5.34 -20.52 -8.54
C GLU A 47 -5.17 -20.68 -7.03
N ARG A 48 -4.36 -21.66 -6.61
CA ARG A 48 -4.08 -21.90 -5.19
C ARG A 48 -3.29 -20.77 -4.57
N SER A 49 -2.35 -20.21 -5.32
CA SER A 49 -1.58 -19.06 -4.87
C SER A 49 -2.52 -17.87 -4.68
N VAL A 50 -3.43 -17.55 -5.61
CA VAL A 50 -4.33 -16.37 -5.47
C VAL A 50 -5.18 -16.43 -4.20
N PHE A 51 -5.62 -17.63 -3.80
CA PHE A 51 -6.32 -17.84 -2.53
C PHE A 51 -5.42 -17.58 -1.30
N MET A 52 -4.16 -18.02 -1.34
CA MET A 52 -3.18 -17.77 -0.27
C MET A 52 -2.57 -16.36 -0.31
N GLY A 53 -2.60 -15.70 -1.46
CA GLY A 53 -2.20 -14.31 -1.72
C GLY A 53 -3.21 -13.27 -1.22
N ALA A 54 -4.15 -13.71 -0.39
CA ALA A 54 -5.16 -12.84 0.19
C ALA A 54 -4.57 -11.82 1.20
N PHE A 55 -3.30 -11.91 1.59
CA PHE A 55 -2.70 -11.04 2.62
C PHE A 55 -2.70 -9.54 2.26
N GLY A 56 -2.83 -9.18 0.97
CA GLY A 56 -2.96 -7.78 0.55
C GLY A 56 -4.20 -7.09 1.12
N TRP A 57 -5.34 -7.80 1.17
CA TRP A 57 -6.62 -7.23 1.60
C TRP A 57 -6.69 -6.96 3.11
N PRO A 58 -6.33 -7.90 4.02
CA PRO A 58 -6.24 -7.63 5.45
C PRO A 58 -5.24 -6.51 5.76
N ALA A 59 -4.10 -6.47 5.07
CA ALA A 59 -3.13 -5.41 5.27
C ALA A 59 -3.70 -4.04 4.85
N LEU A 60 -4.42 -3.97 3.73
CA LEU A 60 -5.09 -2.75 3.30
C LEU A 60 -6.19 -2.31 4.29
N ALA A 61 -6.97 -3.27 4.80
CA ALA A 61 -8.00 -3.04 5.82
C ALA A 61 -7.43 -2.49 7.14
N LEU A 62 -6.15 -2.75 7.43
CA LEU A 62 -5.42 -2.14 8.55
C LEU A 62 -4.82 -0.78 8.17
N LEU A 63 -4.20 -0.66 6.99
CA LEU A 63 -3.50 0.54 6.54
C LEU A 63 -4.42 1.77 6.43
N ILE A 64 -5.62 1.59 5.89
CA ILE A 64 -6.58 2.70 5.71
C ILE A 64 -6.98 3.31 7.07
N PRO A 65 -7.60 2.56 8.01
CA PRO A 65 -8.06 3.16 9.27
C PRO A 65 -6.90 3.67 10.13
N THR A 66 -5.78 2.95 10.19
CA THR A 66 -4.61 3.42 10.95
C THR A 66 -3.97 4.66 10.32
N GLY A 67 -3.97 4.79 8.99
CA GLY A 67 -3.50 5.99 8.29
C GLY A 67 -4.40 7.20 8.56
N LEU A 68 -5.72 7.02 8.47
CA LEU A 68 -6.69 8.06 8.80
C LEU A 68 -6.59 8.50 10.27
N TYR A 69 -6.45 7.55 11.19
CA TYR A 69 -6.27 7.86 12.61
C TYR A 69 -4.99 8.67 12.86
N GLN A 70 -3.87 8.32 12.21
CA GLN A 70 -2.62 9.07 12.34
C GLN A 70 -2.72 10.50 11.77
N LEU A 71 -3.50 10.70 10.69
CA LEU A 71 -3.79 12.05 10.17
C LEU A 71 -4.65 12.86 11.15
N ALA A 72 -5.69 12.24 11.69
CA ALA A 72 -6.55 12.88 12.70
C ALA A 72 -5.77 13.27 13.96
N ALA A 73 -4.84 12.41 14.41
CA ALA A 73 -3.93 12.71 15.52
C ALA A 73 -2.99 13.90 15.25
N ARG A 74 -2.80 14.26 13.96
CA ARG A 74 -2.05 15.44 13.51
C ARG A 74 -2.93 16.65 13.20
N GLY A 75 -4.22 16.60 13.54
CA GLY A 75 -5.18 17.68 13.31
C GLY A 75 -5.75 17.74 11.90
N ILE A 76 -5.43 16.78 11.02
CA ILE A 76 -5.96 16.72 9.66
C ILE A 76 -7.16 15.77 9.63
N THR A 77 -8.35 16.32 9.37
CA THR A 77 -9.60 15.56 9.33
C THR A 77 -9.94 15.08 7.92
N LEU A 78 -10.94 14.19 7.80
CA LEU A 78 -11.51 13.84 6.49
C LEU A 78 -12.10 15.04 5.75
N GLY A 79 -12.62 16.03 6.49
CA GLY A 79 -13.11 17.28 5.92
C GLY A 79 -11.99 18.07 5.24
N ASP A 80 -10.81 18.11 5.87
CA ASP A 80 -9.63 18.79 5.32
C ASP A 80 -9.11 18.12 4.05
N ILE A 81 -9.16 16.78 4.01
CA ILE A 81 -8.81 16.01 2.81
C ILE A 81 -9.81 16.31 1.68
N ALA A 82 -11.11 16.41 1.99
CA ALA A 82 -12.14 16.69 1.00
C ALA A 82 -12.09 18.15 0.48
N SER A 83 -11.77 19.11 1.34
CA SER A 83 -11.63 20.52 0.97
C SER A 83 -10.25 20.89 0.40
N LEU A 84 -9.28 19.97 0.49
CA LEU A 84 -7.87 20.20 0.18
C LEU A 84 -7.21 21.31 1.04
N SER A 85 -7.80 21.67 2.19
CA SER A 85 -7.26 22.70 3.10
C SER A 85 -5.88 22.33 3.65
N PHE A 86 -5.57 21.04 3.74
CA PHE A 86 -4.26 20.56 4.19
C PHE A 86 -3.09 20.98 3.27
N LEU A 87 -3.37 21.47 2.05
CA LEU A 87 -2.36 22.00 1.13
C LEU A 87 -1.71 23.30 1.64
N GLU A 88 -2.37 24.01 2.55
CA GLU A 88 -1.84 25.24 3.17
C GLU A 88 -0.77 24.95 4.23
N LEU A 89 -0.62 23.68 4.65
CA LEU A 89 0.41 23.27 5.59
C LEU A 89 1.79 23.27 4.91
N PRO A 90 2.89 23.48 5.67
CA PRO A 90 4.26 23.45 5.13
C PRO A 90 4.58 22.20 4.31
N ASP A 91 4.09 21.03 4.75
CA ASP A 91 4.27 19.75 4.06
C ASP A 91 3.04 19.31 3.24
N GLY A 92 2.08 20.20 3.03
CA GLY A 92 0.84 19.95 2.29
C GLY A 92 1.05 19.27 0.93
N PRO A 93 1.96 19.77 0.07
CA PRO A 93 2.25 19.13 -1.21
C PRO A 93 2.82 17.70 -1.10
N VAL A 94 3.68 17.45 -0.10
CA VAL A 94 4.26 16.11 0.13
C VAL A 94 3.18 15.14 0.62
N LEU A 95 2.32 15.61 1.52
CA LEU A 95 1.16 14.85 1.97
C LEU A 95 0.19 14.56 0.81
N ALA A 96 -0.08 15.54 -0.05
CA ALA A 96 -0.94 15.36 -1.22
C ALA A 96 -0.40 14.29 -2.17
N ALA A 97 0.90 14.35 -2.49
CA ALA A 97 1.57 13.34 -3.30
C ALA A 97 1.45 11.95 -2.66
N LYS A 98 1.66 11.83 -1.34
CA LYS A 98 1.48 10.57 -0.62
C LYS A 98 0.05 10.05 -0.72
N LEU A 99 -0.97 10.90 -0.51
CA LEU A 99 -2.38 10.51 -0.56
C LEU A 99 -2.80 10.08 -1.98
N LEU A 100 -2.31 10.79 -3.02
CA LEU A 100 -2.54 10.41 -4.41
C LEU A 100 -1.92 9.04 -4.75
N LEU A 101 -0.70 8.78 -4.28
CA LEU A 101 -0.05 7.48 -4.46
C LEU A 101 -0.81 6.37 -3.72
N VAL A 102 -1.29 6.62 -2.50
CA VAL A 102 -2.11 5.64 -1.75
C VAL A 102 -3.41 5.37 -2.49
N LEU A 103 -4.09 6.41 -2.98
CA LEU A 103 -5.32 6.28 -3.77
C LEU A 103 -5.08 5.45 -5.03
N TRP A 104 -3.99 5.73 -5.76
CA TRP A 104 -3.56 4.94 -6.91
C TRP A 104 -3.40 3.46 -6.53
N MET A 105 -2.73 3.15 -5.42
CA MET A 105 -2.52 1.76 -4.98
C MET A 105 -3.82 1.05 -4.60
N VAL A 106 -4.78 1.77 -4.01
CA VAL A 106 -6.12 1.24 -3.71
C VAL A 106 -6.85 0.91 -5.00
N VAL A 107 -6.87 1.84 -5.96
CA VAL A 107 -7.49 1.64 -7.28
C VAL A 107 -6.82 0.48 -8.01
N TYR A 108 -5.48 0.42 -7.97
CA TYR A 108 -4.73 -0.67 -8.58
C TYR A 108 -5.15 -2.03 -8.02
N GLN A 109 -5.24 -2.16 -6.70
CA GLN A 109 -5.68 -3.42 -6.10
C GLN A 109 -7.15 -3.74 -6.42
N ALA A 110 -8.04 -2.75 -6.39
CA ALA A 110 -9.45 -2.96 -6.73
C ALA A 110 -9.64 -3.50 -8.16
N VAL A 111 -8.83 -3.04 -9.12
CA VAL A 111 -8.94 -3.44 -10.53
C VAL A 111 -8.15 -4.72 -10.84
N TRP A 112 -6.93 -4.86 -10.32
CA TRP A 112 -6.00 -5.92 -10.74
C TRP A 112 -5.76 -7.04 -9.72
N ALA A 113 -6.33 -7.00 -8.50
CA ALA A 113 -6.05 -7.99 -7.45
C ALA A 113 -6.24 -9.45 -7.86
N HIS A 114 -7.16 -9.74 -8.79
CA HIS A 114 -7.46 -11.10 -9.25
C HIS A 114 -7.03 -11.37 -10.70
N HIS A 115 -6.32 -10.44 -11.33
CA HIS A 115 -5.86 -10.55 -12.71
C HIS A 115 -4.41 -11.04 -12.77
N ARG A 116 -4.00 -11.55 -13.94
CA ARG A 116 -2.58 -11.86 -14.21
C ARG A 116 -1.77 -10.59 -14.00
N ALA A 117 -0.65 -10.69 -13.27
CA ALA A 117 0.18 -9.54 -12.89
C ALA A 117 0.51 -8.67 -14.12
N PRO A 118 -0.10 -7.48 -14.25
CA PRO A 118 0.16 -6.57 -15.36
C PRO A 118 1.48 -5.84 -15.14
N VAL A 119 2.02 -5.20 -16.18
CA VAL A 119 3.19 -4.30 -16.04
C VAL A 119 2.94 -3.18 -15.02
N ALA A 120 1.68 -2.79 -14.83
CA ALA A 120 1.26 -1.83 -13.81
C ALA A 120 1.64 -2.23 -12.38
N VAL A 121 1.97 -3.50 -12.11
CA VAL A 121 2.49 -3.93 -10.80
C VAL A 121 3.80 -3.23 -10.43
N TYR A 122 4.68 -2.98 -11.40
CA TYR A 122 5.94 -2.27 -11.16
C TYR A 122 5.71 -0.80 -10.83
N VAL A 123 4.69 -0.18 -11.44
CA VAL A 123 4.25 1.18 -11.09
C VAL A 123 3.73 1.20 -9.64
N ASN A 124 2.96 0.18 -9.25
CA ASN A 124 2.47 0.03 -7.88
C ASN A 124 3.62 -0.16 -6.87
N MET A 125 4.66 -0.90 -7.24
CA MET A 125 5.88 -1.05 -6.45
C MET A 125 6.63 0.27 -6.28
N ALA A 126 6.80 1.04 -7.36
CA ALA A 126 7.42 2.35 -7.31
C ALA A 126 6.61 3.33 -6.44
N ALA A 127 5.29 3.34 -6.58
CA ALA A 127 4.40 4.16 -5.75
C ALA A 127 4.57 3.87 -4.26
N ALA A 128 4.70 2.58 -3.89
CA ALA A 128 4.88 2.18 -2.50
C ALA A 128 6.22 2.66 -1.93
N LEU A 129 7.30 2.60 -2.71
CA LEU A 129 8.62 3.13 -2.31
C LEU A 129 8.59 4.65 -2.17
N LEU A 130 7.90 5.34 -3.08
CA LEU A 130 7.71 6.80 -3.01
C LEU A 130 6.89 7.21 -1.78
N ILE A 131 5.86 6.45 -1.40
CA ILE A 131 5.11 6.67 -0.15
C ILE A 131 6.01 6.52 1.07
N LEU A 132 6.90 5.51 1.08
CA LEU A 132 7.83 5.32 2.18
C LEU A 132 8.79 6.53 2.28
N ALA A 133 9.35 6.98 1.15
CA ALA A 133 10.20 8.16 1.10
C ALA A 133 9.45 9.43 1.56
N ALA A 134 8.25 9.67 1.04
CA ALA A 134 7.39 10.78 1.44
C ALA A 134 7.05 10.72 2.94
N SER A 135 6.84 9.53 3.49
CA SER A 135 6.58 9.34 4.92
C SER A 135 7.79 9.73 5.77
N VAL A 136 9.01 9.45 5.32
CA VAL A 136 10.23 9.89 6.01
C VAL A 136 10.36 11.42 5.95
N VAL A 137 10.08 12.04 4.80
CA VAL A 137 10.13 13.51 4.65
C VAL A 137 9.09 14.19 5.56
N VAL A 138 7.85 13.72 5.55
CA VAL A 138 6.76 14.28 6.39
C VAL A 138 7.00 14.07 7.89
N VAL A 139 7.80 13.08 8.29
CA VAL A 139 8.22 12.92 9.70
C VAL A 139 9.37 13.87 10.04
N ARG A 140 10.30 14.12 9.10
CA ARG A 140 11.47 14.97 9.31
C ARG A 140 11.21 16.47 9.17
N GLY A 141 10.25 16.88 8.35
CA GLY A 141 9.89 18.29 8.15
C GLY A 141 9.08 18.91 9.29
N TRP A 142 8.75 18.11 10.32
CA TRP A 142 7.90 18.51 11.45
C TRP A 142 8.72 18.71 12.74
N GLU A 143 10.05 18.90 12.64
CA GLU A 143 10.91 19.42 13.72
C GLU A 143 11.10 20.93 13.58
#